data_AF-A0A7S3I4X9-F1
#
_entry.id   AF-A0A7S3I4X9-F1
#
_cell.length_a   1.000
_cell.length_b   1.000
_cell.length_c   1.000
_cell.angle_alpha   90.00
_cell.angle_beta   90.00
_cell.angle_gamma   90.00
#
_symmetry.space_group_name_H-M   'P 1'
#
loop_
_entity.id
_entity.type
_entity.pdbx_description
1 polymer ?
#
loop_
_entity_poly.entity_id
_entity_poly.type
_entity_poly.pdbx_seq_one_letter_code
_entity_poly.pdbx_strand_id
1 'polypeptide(L)'
;MLVGICGSLLTLIENWGAFLTAKLIVGVAIGLTGVVVARYIEEWVPLKWFGISQAISLTCLQFGVLLSTLFGSILPDEEDEAALESNKTWRIIFLLQPALYLTVLILFYVFVRIDPPKFYLLSGQEHEAKEAVQHIYITNGDQLKIDNILTFIQ
;
A
#
# COMPACT_ATOMS: atom_id res chain seq x y z
N MET A 1 -0.72 -6.90 3.58
CA MET A 1 0.18 -6.16 4.49
C MET A 1 0.83 -7.05 5.54
N LEU A 2 0.09 -7.88 6.30
CA LEU A 2 0.67 -8.79 7.31
C LEU A 2 1.74 -9.74 6.76
N VAL A 3 1.50 -10.35 5.59
CA VAL A 3 2.48 -11.21 4.90
C VAL A 3 3.79 -10.47 4.61
N GLY A 4 3.71 -9.17 4.25
CA GLY A 4 4.86 -8.32 4.03
C GLY A 4 5.64 -8.06 5.32
N ILE A 5 4.95 -7.81 6.44
CA ILE A 5 5.58 -7.62 7.76
C ILE A 5 6.32 -8.89 8.19
N CYS A 6 5.68 -10.05 8.11
CA CYS A 6 6.30 -11.33 8.45
C CYS A 6 7.52 -11.63 7.57
N GLY A 7 7.40 -11.41 6.26
CA GLY A 7 8.51 -11.57 5.31
C GLY A 7 9.67 -10.62 5.60
N SER A 8 9.39 -9.36 5.92
CA SER A 8 10.43 -8.39 6.27
C SER A 8 11.13 -8.71 7.58
N LEU A 9 10.42 -9.19 8.60
CA LEU A 9 11.05 -9.61 9.85
C LEU A 9 11.96 -10.83 9.67
N LEU A 10 11.63 -11.72 8.72
CA LEU A 10 12.46 -12.87 8.38
C LEU A 10 13.82 -12.46 7.76
N THR A 11 13.92 -11.27 7.14
CA THR A 11 15.19 -10.76 6.59
C THR A 11 16.24 -10.40 7.65
N LEU A 12 15.85 -10.29 8.92
CA LEU A 12 16.77 -10.01 10.03
C LEU A 12 17.56 -11.23 10.49
N ILE A 13 17.19 -12.43 10.01
CA ILE A 13 17.90 -13.67 10.31
C ILE A 13 19.09 -13.77 9.37
N GLU A 14 20.29 -13.88 9.94
CA GLU A 14 21.58 -14.01 9.24
C GLU A 14 21.77 -15.44 8.69
N ASN A 15 20.80 -15.93 7.92
CA ASN A 15 20.89 -17.20 7.21
C ASN A 15 20.56 -16.97 5.75
N TRP A 16 21.46 -17.37 4.85
CA TRP A 16 21.31 -17.21 3.41
C TRP A 16 19.96 -17.75 2.88
N GLY A 17 19.54 -18.93 3.34
CA GLY A 17 18.26 -19.53 2.95
C GLY A 17 17.06 -18.75 3.49
N ALA A 18 17.16 -18.23 4.72
CA ALA A 18 16.12 -17.38 5.32
C ALA A 18 16.00 -16.04 4.58
N PHE A 19 17.14 -15.46 4.16
CA PHE A 19 17.16 -14.21 3.42
C PHE A 19 16.50 -14.34 2.04
N LEU A 20 16.82 -15.41 1.30
CA LEU A 20 16.26 -15.64 -0.04
C LEU A 20 14.75 -15.89 0.00
N THR A 21 14.31 -16.72 0.95
CA THR A 21 12.88 -17.00 1.17
C THR A 21 12.13 -15.74 1.62
N ALA A 22 12.73 -14.93 2.49
CA ALA A 22 12.18 -13.65 2.90
C ALA A 22 11.98 -12.69 1.72
N LYS A 23 12.97 -12.57 0.82
CA LYS A 23 12.87 -11.73 -0.39
C LYS A 23 11.75 -12.17 -1.33
N LEU A 24 11.56 -13.48 -1.51
CA LEU A 24 10.44 -14.01 -2.29
C LEU A 24 9.09 -13.63 -1.68
N ILE A 25 8.92 -13.81 -0.37
CA ILE A 25 7.67 -13.47 0.34
C ILE A 25 7.38 -11.96 0.24
N VAL A 26 8.39 -11.13 0.48
CA VAL A 26 8.25 -9.66 0.38
C VAL A 26 7.92 -9.25 -1.07
N GLY A 27 8.55 -9.88 -2.07
CA GLY A 27 8.26 -9.61 -3.48
C GLY A 27 6.80 -9.90 -3.84
N VAL A 28 6.27 -11.06 -3.41
CA VAL A 28 4.84 -11.39 -3.60
C VAL A 28 3.94 -10.39 -2.89
N ALA A 29 4.29 -10.00 -1.65
CA ALA A 29 3.51 -9.02 -0.90
C ALA A 29 3.47 -7.64 -1.58
N ILE A 30 4.58 -7.17 -2.14
CA ILE A 30 4.65 -5.91 -2.90
C ILE A 30 3.79 -5.99 -4.17
N GLY A 31 3.90 -7.09 -4.93
CA GLY A 31 3.11 -7.31 -6.14
C GLY A 31 1.59 -7.29 -5.88
N LEU A 32 1.15 -8.02 -4.84
CA LEU A 32 -0.26 -8.00 -4.42
C LEU A 32 -0.71 -6.60 -3.98
N THR A 33 0.12 -5.90 -3.20
CA THR A 33 -0.20 -4.55 -2.73
C THR A 33 -0.37 -3.58 -3.90
N GLY A 34 0.47 -3.66 -4.93
CA GLY A 34 0.35 -2.82 -6.13
C GLY A 34 -0.99 -2.99 -6.85
N VAL A 35 -1.43 -4.24 -7.05
CA VAL A 35 -2.73 -4.53 -7.70
C VAL A 35 -3.90 -4.04 -6.83
N VAL A 36 -3.86 -4.32 -5.52
CA VAL A 36 -4.93 -3.92 -4.59
C VAL A 36 -5.06 -2.41 -4.51
N VAL A 37 -3.95 -1.66 -4.42
CA VAL A 37 -3.98 -0.19 -4.35
C VAL A 37 -4.54 0.41 -5.64
N ALA A 38 -4.12 -0.09 -6.81
CA ALA A 38 -4.60 0.42 -8.08
C ALA A 38 -6.12 0.22 -8.23
N ARG A 39 -6.62 -0.97 -7.85
CA ARG A 39 -8.06 -1.28 -7.81
C ARG A 39 -8.81 -0.43 -6.80
N TYR A 40 -8.25 -0.26 -5.61
CA TYR A 40 -8.86 0.56 -4.57
C TYR A 40 -9.06 2.01 -5.04
N ILE A 41 -8.06 2.60 -5.70
CA ILE A 41 -8.15 3.95 -6.28
C ILE A 41 -9.23 4.00 -7.38
N GLU A 42 -9.30 2.98 -8.24
CA GLU A 42 -10.31 2.88 -9.32
C GLU A 42 -11.74 2.88 -8.77
N GLU A 43 -11.98 2.20 -7.65
CA GLU A 43 -13.32 2.07 -7.05
C GLU A 43 -13.71 3.25 -6.16
N TRP A 44 -12.75 3.94 -5.56
CA TRP A 44 -13.00 5.05 -4.63
C TRP A 44 -12.99 6.43 -5.27
N VAL A 45 -12.25 6.63 -6.37
CA VAL A 45 -12.00 7.97 -6.92
C VAL A 45 -12.95 8.28 -8.07
N PRO A 46 -13.59 9.47 -8.10
CA PRO A 46 -14.38 9.90 -9.24
C PRO A 46 -13.54 9.95 -10.52
N LEU A 47 -14.12 9.57 -11.67
CA LEU A 47 -13.43 9.56 -12.98
C LEU A 47 -12.65 10.83 -13.31
N LYS A 48 -13.17 12.00 -12.91
CA LYS A 48 -12.51 13.30 -13.12
C LYS A 48 -11.14 13.40 -12.43
N TRP A 49 -10.97 12.75 -11.29
CA TRP A 49 -9.77 12.80 -10.46
C TRP A 49 -8.92 11.53 -10.54
N PHE A 50 -9.43 10.46 -11.17
CA PHE A 50 -8.76 9.17 -11.28
C PHE A 50 -7.32 9.28 -11.79
N GLY A 51 -7.10 10.05 -12.85
CA GLY A 51 -5.75 10.25 -13.41
C GLY A 51 -4.77 10.92 -12.44
N ILE A 52 -5.24 11.92 -11.68
CA ILE A 52 -4.41 12.63 -10.70
C ILE A 52 -4.11 11.71 -9.51
N SER A 53 -5.09 10.97 -9.00
CA SER A 53 -4.91 10.05 -7.88
C SER A 53 -3.93 8.91 -8.20
N GLN A 54 -3.99 8.37 -9.42
CA GLN A 54 -3.01 7.38 -9.86
C GLN A 54 -1.60 7.97 -10.01
N ALA A 55 -1.49 9.20 -10.54
CA ALA A 55 -0.20 9.88 -10.62
C ALA A 55 0.42 10.10 -9.23
N ILE A 56 -0.38 10.50 -8.23
CA ILE A 56 0.07 10.65 -6.84
C ILE A 56 0.60 9.32 -6.28
N SER A 57 -0.14 8.23 -6.48
CA SER A 57 0.28 6.89 -6.04
C SER A 57 1.64 6.50 -6.64
N LEU A 58 1.84 6.75 -7.94
CA LEU A 58 3.12 6.49 -8.60
C LEU A 58 4.24 7.39 -8.07
N THR A 59 3.97 8.68 -7.82
CA THR A 59 4.95 9.59 -7.20
C THR A 59 5.35 9.10 -5.80
N CYS A 60 4.41 8.61 -4.99
CA CYS A 60 4.72 8.03 -3.68
C CYS A 60 5.62 6.79 -3.80
N LEU A 61 5.39 5.94 -4.81
CA LEU A 61 6.25 4.78 -5.08
C LEU A 61 7.68 5.23 -5.44
N GLN A 62 7.82 6.21 -6.33
CA GLN A 62 9.14 6.76 -6.71
C GLN A 62 9.84 7.44 -5.54
N PHE A 63 9.09 8.12 -4.68
CA PHE A 63 9.62 8.69 -3.45
C PHE A 63 10.17 7.62 -2.49
N GLY A 64 9.51 6.47 -2.39
CA GLY A 64 10.04 5.32 -1.63
C GLY A 64 11.36 4.80 -2.19
N VAL A 65 11.50 4.72 -3.52
CA VAL A 65 12.75 4.35 -4.17
C VAL A 65 13.85 5.37 -3.88
N LEU A 66 13.54 6.67 -3.99
CA LEU A 66 14.47 7.76 -3.67
C LEU A 66 14.97 7.67 -2.22
N LEU A 67 14.05 7.49 -1.26
CA LEU A 67 14.40 7.31 0.15
C LEU A 67 15.30 6.08 0.35
N SER A 68 14.99 4.96 -0.30
CA SER A 68 15.82 3.75 -0.22
C SER A 68 17.26 4.02 -0.68
N THR A 69 17.45 4.77 -1.75
CA THR A 69 18.77 5.14 -2.25
C THR A 69 19.52 6.05 -1.27
N LEU A 70 18.83 7.01 -0.65
CA LEU A 70 19.42 7.90 0.37
C LEU A 70 19.84 7.13 1.64
N PHE A 71 19.09 6.13 2.06
CA PHE A 71 19.51 5.25 3.16
C PHE A 71 20.69 4.36 2.75
N GLY A 72 20.77 3.99 1.46
CA GLY A 72 21.91 3.29 0.87
C GLY A 72 23.23 4.04 1.05
N SER A 73 23.24 5.37 0.89
CA SER A 73 24.47 6.17 1.04
C SER A 73 24.98 6.32 2.47
N ILE A 74 24.23 5.83 3.47
CA ILE A 74 24.65 5.83 4.88
C ILE A 74 25.50 4.58 5.20
N LEU A 75 25.46 3.56 4.34
CA LEU A 75 26.32 2.39 4.50
C LEU A 75 27.80 2.75 4.24
N PRO A 76 28.73 2.06 4.93
CA PRO A 76 30.17 2.24 4.70
C PRO A 76 30.55 1.76 3.30
N ASP A 77 31.65 2.31 2.77
CA ASP A 77 32.16 1.97 1.44
C ASP A 77 32.43 0.46 1.32
N GLU A 78 32.14 -0.08 0.14
CA GLU A 78 32.24 -1.52 -0.17
C GLU A 78 33.67 -2.06 -0.02
N GLU A 79 34.68 -1.19 -0.05
CA GLU A 79 36.09 -1.52 0.05
C GLU A 79 36.59 -1.74 1.50
N ASP A 80 35.80 -1.37 2.52
CA ASP A 80 36.15 -1.55 3.94
C ASP A 80 35.39 -2.73 4.56
N GLU A 81 35.88 -3.95 4.31
CA GLU A 81 35.31 -5.21 4.83
C GLU A 81 35.19 -5.22 6.37
N ALA A 82 36.16 -4.63 7.09
CA ALA A 82 36.15 -4.59 8.55
C ALA A 82 35.05 -3.66 9.09
N ALA A 83 34.81 -2.54 8.41
CA ALA A 83 33.66 -1.69 8.71
C ALA A 83 32.33 -2.36 8.36
N LEU A 84 32.25 -3.13 7.26
CA LEU A 84 31.03 -3.83 6.85
C LEU A 84 30.60 -4.94 7.83
N GLU A 85 31.54 -5.75 8.33
CA GLU A 85 31.23 -6.83 9.28
C GLU A 85 30.79 -6.31 10.66
N SER A 86 31.36 -5.19 11.10
CA SER A 86 31.04 -4.59 12.40
C SER A 86 29.77 -3.73 12.37
N ASN A 87 29.36 -3.27 11.18
CA ASN A 87 28.27 -2.32 11.03
C ASN A 87 26.90 -3.00 10.92
N LYS A 88 26.04 -2.71 11.90
CA LYS A 88 24.65 -3.23 11.97
C LYS A 88 23.62 -2.29 11.35
N THR A 89 24.05 -1.19 10.71
CA THR A 89 23.17 -0.16 10.14
C THR A 89 22.24 -0.73 9.06
N TRP A 90 22.66 -1.77 8.34
CA TRP A 90 21.81 -2.48 7.38
C TRP A 90 20.51 -2.98 8.02
N ARG A 91 20.53 -3.43 9.28
CA ARG A 91 19.32 -3.90 9.99
C ARG A 91 18.30 -2.78 10.18
N ILE A 92 18.75 -1.54 10.37
CA ILE A 92 17.86 -0.38 10.50
C ILE A 92 17.13 -0.12 9.17
N ILE A 93 17.85 -0.24 8.05
CA ILE A 93 17.27 -0.11 6.70
C ILE A 93 16.22 -1.20 6.45
N PHE A 94 16.50 -2.44 6.84
CA PHE A 94 15.52 -3.53 6.73
C PHE A 94 14.34 -3.41 7.72
N LEU A 95 14.54 -2.80 8.90
CA LEU A 95 13.48 -2.52 9.87
C LEU A 95 12.53 -1.39 9.44
N LEU A 96 12.96 -0.50 8.54
CA LEU A 96 12.12 0.58 8.02
C LEU A 96 10.89 0.03 7.28
N GLN A 97 11.07 -1.03 6.47
CA GLN A 97 9.99 -1.64 5.69
C GLN A 97 8.81 -2.14 6.55
N PRO A 98 9.00 -3.00 7.58
CA PRO A 98 7.90 -3.44 8.43
C PRO A 98 7.31 -2.31 9.27
N ALA A 99 8.11 -1.31 9.67
CA ALA A 99 7.61 -0.13 10.38
C ALA A 99 6.64 0.70 9.51
N LEU A 100 6.97 0.91 8.23
CA LEU A 100 6.07 1.57 7.27
C LEU A 100 4.80 0.75 7.04
N TYR A 101 4.88 -0.57 6.88
CA TYR A 101 3.69 -1.41 6.75
C TYR A 101 2.77 -1.35 7.97
N LEU A 102 3.34 -1.35 9.19
CA LEU A 102 2.56 -1.16 10.40
C LEU A 102 1.89 0.20 10.44
N THR A 103 2.62 1.25 10.05
CA THR A 103 2.08 2.62 10.00
C THR A 103 0.91 2.71 9.04
N VAL A 104 1.03 2.16 7.83
CA VAL A 104 -0.06 2.12 6.85
C VAL A 104 -1.25 1.31 7.36
N LEU A 105 -1.01 0.17 8.03
CA LEU A 105 -2.07 -0.65 8.60
C LEU A 105 -2.85 0.09 9.71
N ILE A 106 -2.15 0.83 10.57
CA ILE A 106 -2.78 1.66 11.60
C ILE A 106 -3.58 2.81 10.96
N LEU A 107 -3.00 3.51 9.98
CA LEU A 107 -3.68 4.58 9.26
C LEU A 107 -4.94 4.06 8.56
N PHE A 108 -4.86 2.91 7.91
CA PHE A 108 -6.00 2.29 7.24
C PHE A 108 -7.11 1.97 8.25
N TYR A 109 -6.77 1.36 9.40
CA TYR A 109 -7.74 1.04 10.45
C TYR A 109 -8.40 2.29 11.07
N VAL A 110 -7.66 3.38 11.23
CA VAL A 110 -8.17 4.61 11.87
C VAL A 110 -9.01 5.46 10.91
N PHE A 111 -8.55 5.62 9.66
CA PHE A 111 -9.13 6.57 8.71
C PHE A 111 -10.11 5.94 7.71
N VAL A 112 -9.92 4.67 7.35
CA VAL A 112 -10.79 4.00 6.37
C VAL A 112 -11.84 3.19 7.14
N ARG A 113 -13.04 3.77 7.27
CA ARG A 113 -14.19 3.14 7.95
C ARG A 113 -15.26 2.60 7.00
N ILE A 114 -15.21 2.98 5.74
CA ILE A 114 -16.23 2.64 4.73
C ILE A 114 -15.51 1.91 3.61
N ASP A 115 -16.05 0.76 3.19
CA ASP A 115 -15.50 0.01 2.06
C ASP A 115 -15.93 0.62 0.71
N PRO A 116 -15.23 0.32 -0.40
CA PRO A 116 -15.64 0.80 -1.71
C PRO A 116 -17.09 0.40 -2.06
N PRO A 117 -17.86 1.28 -2.71
CA PRO A 117 -19.28 1.04 -3.01
C PRO A 117 -19.50 -0.20 -3.89
N LYS A 118 -18.54 -0.56 -4.74
CA LYS A 118 -18.58 -1.78 -5.57
C LYS A 118 -18.56 -3.06 -4.72
N PHE A 119 -17.86 -3.05 -3.58
CA PHE A 119 -17.83 -4.19 -2.65
C PHE A 119 -19.21 -4.44 -2.02
N TYR A 120 -19.90 -3.39 -1.59
CA TYR A 120 -21.26 -3.47 -1.05
C TYR A 120 -22.28 -3.96 -2.10
N LEU A 121 -22.15 -3.49 -3.35
CA LEU A 121 -22.99 -3.96 -4.47
C LEU A 121 -22.81 -5.45 -4.76
N LEU A 122 -21.57 -5.94 -4.81
CA LEU A 122 -21.27 -7.35 -5.03
C LEU A 122 -21.74 -8.24 -3.87
N SER A 123 -21.81 -7.68 -2.65
CA SER A 123 -22.27 -8.36 -1.44
C SER A 123 -23.80 -8.31 -1.27
N GLY A 124 -24.54 -7.67 -2.19
CA GLY A 124 -25.99 -7.52 -2.13
C GLY A 124 -26.49 -6.49 -1.12
N GLN A 125 -25.62 -5.64 -0.58
CA GLN A 125 -25.92 -4.61 0.42
C GLN A 125 -26.16 -3.25 -0.25
N GLU A 126 -27.23 -3.13 -1.03
CA GLU A 126 -27.53 -1.92 -1.83
C GLU A 126 -27.70 -0.65 -0.98
N HIS A 127 -28.19 -0.77 0.25
CA HIS A 127 -28.38 0.38 1.13
C HIS A 127 -27.05 1.04 1.53
N GLU A 128 -26.08 0.22 1.93
CA GLU A 128 -24.74 0.66 2.34
C GLU A 128 -23.94 1.16 1.12
N ALA A 129 -24.14 0.55 -0.06
CA ALA A 129 -23.57 1.05 -1.31
C ALA A 129 -24.06 2.47 -1.64
N LYS A 130 -25.35 2.76 -1.43
CA LYS A 130 -25.94 4.09 -1.65
C LYS A 130 -25.37 5.13 -0.68
N GLU A 131 -25.20 4.79 0.59
CA GLU A 131 -24.57 5.67 1.59
C GLU A 131 -23.10 5.95 1.26
N ALA A 132 -22.34 4.93 0.86
CA ALA A 132 -20.94 5.09 0.45
C ALA A 132 -20.80 6.03 -0.77
N VAL A 133 -21.65 5.87 -1.79
CA VAL A 133 -21.66 6.76 -2.97
C VAL A 133 -22.03 8.20 -2.59
N GLN A 134 -23.02 8.40 -1.72
CA GLN A 134 -23.41 9.74 -1.26
C GLN A 134 -22.25 10.46 -0.56
N HIS A 135 -21.50 9.75 0.28
CA HIS A 135 -20.33 10.29 0.97
C HIS A 135 -19.16 10.59 0.02
N ILE A 136 -18.90 9.72 -0.96
CA ILE A 136 -17.73 9.84 -1.86
C ILE A 136 -17.97 10.89 -2.97
N TYR A 137 -19.16 10.91 -3.58
CA TYR A 137 -19.46 11.74 -4.75
C TYR A 137 -20.14 13.07 -4.40
N ILE A 138 -20.37 13.38 -3.12
CA ILE A 138 -21.11 14.55 -2.63
C ILE A 138 -22.38 14.74 -3.47
N THR A 139 -23.18 13.68 -3.52
CA THR A 139 -24.44 13.71 -4.25
C THR A 139 -25.47 14.31 -3.29
N ASN A 140 -25.90 15.56 -3.50
CA ASN A 140 -26.82 16.32 -2.62
C ASN A 140 -28.24 15.69 -2.52
N GLY A 141 -28.37 14.41 -2.19
CA GLY A 141 -29.63 13.65 -2.12
C GLY A 141 -30.26 13.30 -3.47
N ASP A 142 -29.57 13.57 -4.58
CA ASP A 142 -30.11 13.39 -5.94
C ASP A 142 -30.05 11.91 -6.37
N GLN A 143 -31.14 11.17 -6.14
CA GLN A 143 -31.19 9.71 -6.34
C GLN A 143 -30.89 9.27 -7.77
N LEU A 144 -31.23 10.09 -8.78
CA LEU A 144 -30.92 9.80 -10.18
C LEU A 144 -29.41 9.78 -10.46
N LYS A 145 -28.63 10.63 -9.79
CA LYS A 145 -27.17 10.62 -9.92
C LYS A 145 -26.56 9.41 -9.22
N ILE A 146 -27.11 9.02 -8.07
CA ILE A 146 -26.67 7.83 -7.32
C ILE A 146 -26.93 6.58 -8.16
N ASP A 147 -28.13 6.39 -8.69
CA ASP A 147 -28.48 5.21 -9.48
C ASP A 147 -27.69 5.15 -10.81
N ASN A 148 -27.41 6.30 -11.44
CA ASN A 148 -26.52 6.35 -12.62
C ASN A 148 -25.07 5.98 -12.29
N ILE A 149 -24.56 6.40 -11.12
CA ILE A 149 -23.21 6.03 -10.66
C ILE A 149 -23.16 4.54 -10.29
N LEU A 150 -24.18 4.01 -9.63
CA LEU A 150 -24.26 2.58 -9.30
C LEU A 150 -24.33 1.70 -10.55
N THR A 151 -25.11 2.11 -11.56
CA THR A 151 -25.20 1.42 -12.86
C THR A 151 -23.86 1.47 -13.62
N PHE A 152 -23.07 2.53 -13.44
CA PHE A 152 -21.73 2.64 -14.02
C PHE A 152 -20.68 1.80 -13.28
N ILE A 153 -20.86 1.61 -11.97
CA ILE A 153 -19.93 0.84 -11.12
C ILE A 153 -20.16 -0.68 -11.26
N GLN A 154 -21.36 -1.15 -11.60
CA GLN A 154 -21.67 -2.56 -11.93
C GLN A 154 -20.88 -3.03 -13.16
#